data_AF-A0A7C7NWS6-F1
#
_entry.id   AF-A0A7C7NWS6-F1
#
_cell.length_a   1.000
_cell.length_b   1.000
_cell.length_c   1.000
_cell.angle_alpha   90.00
_cell.angle_beta   90.00
_cell.angle_gamma   90.00
#
_symmetry.space_group_name_H-M   'P 1'
#
loop_
_entity.id
_entity.type
_entity.pdbx_description
1 polymer ?
#
loop_
_entity_poly.entity_id
_entity_poly.type
_entity_poly.pdbx_seq_one_letter_code
_entity_poly.pdbx_strand_id
1 'polypeptide(L)'
;HSGKEDWALPERWMDPPSSLDLSTPVNFVSTADIIGGNSGSPVLDRDLEVVGLVFDGNIESLPGDYIYLPEKNRSVSVDVRVILEALDEIYDLDRLVLELTTGRLFETEEEADQVGR
;
A
#
# COMPACT_ATOMS: atom_id res chain seq x y z
N HIS A 1 -6.58 23.77 -2.75
CA HIS A 1 -7.11 22.70 -1.86
C HIS A 1 -6.76 22.89 -0.38
N SER A 2 -5.97 23.90 -0.01
CA SER A 2 -5.64 24.22 1.39
C SER A 2 -6.89 24.47 2.24
N GLY A 3 -7.05 23.71 3.32
CA GLY A 3 -8.13 23.88 4.31
C GLY A 3 -9.34 22.96 4.16
N LYS A 4 -9.29 21.96 3.26
CA LYS A 4 -10.30 20.88 3.22
C LYS A 4 -9.80 19.69 4.02
N GLU A 5 -10.60 19.20 4.96
CA GLU A 5 -10.28 18.06 5.83
C GLU A 5 -9.80 16.83 5.04
N ASP A 6 -10.50 16.49 3.94
CA ASP A 6 -10.16 15.33 3.10
C ASP A 6 -8.75 15.39 2.47
N TRP A 7 -8.11 16.55 2.44
CA TRP A 7 -6.80 16.78 1.84
C TRP A 7 -5.74 17.18 2.87
N ALA A 8 -6.06 17.14 4.16
CA ALA A 8 -5.12 17.41 5.22
C ALA A 8 -4.24 16.17 5.47
N LEU A 9 -2.92 16.36 5.48
CA LEU A 9 -1.99 15.30 5.87
C LEU A 9 -1.97 15.14 7.39
N PRO A 10 -1.86 13.90 7.91
CA PRO A 10 -1.57 13.68 9.32
C PRO A 10 -0.23 14.32 9.71
N GLU A 11 -0.07 14.69 10.99
CA GLU A 11 1.13 15.41 11.49
C GLU A 11 2.45 14.70 11.14
N ARG A 12 2.49 13.36 11.24
CA ARG A 12 3.69 12.56 10.88
C ARG A 12 4.13 12.69 9.42
N TRP A 13 3.22 13.08 8.53
CA TRP A 13 3.50 13.26 7.10
C TRP A 13 3.82 14.72 6.74
N MET A 14 3.69 15.66 7.70
CA MET A 14 3.94 17.08 7.45
C MET A 14 5.43 17.42 7.38
N ASP A 15 6.27 16.66 8.09
CA ASP A 15 7.73 16.80 8.12
C ASP A 15 8.38 15.40 8.06
N PRO A 16 8.30 14.71 6.91
CA PRO A 16 8.82 13.36 6.79
C PRO A 16 10.36 13.36 6.81
N PRO A 17 11.01 12.25 7.20
CA PRO A 17 12.45 12.13 7.12
C PRO A 17 12.97 12.37 5.69
N SER A 18 14.16 12.95 5.57
CA SER A 18 14.78 13.23 4.27
C SER A 18 15.14 11.97 3.47
N SER A 19 15.13 10.81 4.13
CA SER A 19 15.35 9.49 3.55
C SER A 19 14.14 8.95 2.80
N LEU A 20 12.94 9.47 3.04
CA LEU A 20 11.72 9.06 2.34
C LEU A 20 11.87 9.25 0.81
N ASP A 21 11.76 8.16 0.05
CA ASP A 21 11.80 8.22 -1.40
C ASP A 21 10.44 8.66 -1.96
N LEU A 22 10.35 9.95 -2.29
CA LEU A 22 9.17 10.57 -2.90
C LEU A 22 8.84 10.04 -4.31
N SER A 23 9.72 9.22 -4.91
CA SER A 23 9.46 8.55 -6.19
C SER A 23 8.76 7.19 -6.03
N THR A 24 8.62 6.70 -4.80
CA THR A 24 7.96 5.42 -4.49
C THR A 24 6.52 5.40 -5.03
N PRO A 25 6.16 4.43 -5.89
CA PRO A 25 4.81 4.34 -6.43
C PRO A 25 3.77 4.09 -5.32
N VAL A 26 2.68 4.86 -5.31
CA VAL A 26 1.65 4.76 -4.27
C VAL A 26 0.57 3.75 -4.63
N ASN A 27 0.00 3.89 -5.83
CA ASN A 27 -1.08 3.03 -6.31
C ASN A 27 -0.83 2.58 -7.75
N PHE A 28 -1.46 1.48 -8.13
CA PHE A 28 -1.53 1.02 -9.51
C PHE A 28 -2.92 0.48 -9.83
N VAL A 29 -3.17 0.28 -11.13
CA VAL A 29 -4.44 -0.27 -11.62
C VAL A 29 -4.21 -1.57 -12.38
N SER A 30 -5.21 -2.45 -12.34
CA SER A 30 -5.20 -3.70 -13.10
C SER A 30 -6.57 -3.98 -13.73
N THR A 31 -6.65 -4.99 -14.59
CA THR A 31 -7.91 -5.46 -15.17
C THR A 31 -8.58 -6.56 -14.33
N ALA A 32 -8.12 -6.83 -13.12
CA ALA A 32 -8.80 -7.77 -12.23
C ALA A 32 -10.26 -7.32 -11.99
N ASP A 33 -11.19 -8.26 -12.09
CA ASP A 33 -12.61 -8.03 -11.81
C ASP A 33 -12.84 -8.10 -10.29
N ILE A 34 -13.32 -7.01 -9.72
CA ILE A 34 -13.53 -6.85 -8.28
C ILE A 34 -14.89 -6.21 -8.00
N ILE A 35 -15.45 -6.52 -6.84
CA ILE A 35 -16.67 -5.91 -6.30
C ILE A 35 -16.50 -5.64 -4.80
N GLY A 36 -17.55 -5.12 -4.17
CA GLY A 36 -17.60 -4.98 -2.72
C GLY A 36 -17.27 -6.30 -2.00
N GLY A 37 -16.28 -6.26 -1.10
CA GLY A 37 -15.77 -7.44 -0.38
C GLY A 37 -14.35 -7.85 -0.80
N ASN A 38 -13.82 -7.33 -1.92
CA ASN A 38 -12.44 -7.57 -2.32
C ASN A 38 -11.41 -6.66 -1.61
N SER A 39 -11.83 -5.66 -0.84
CA SER A 39 -10.91 -4.80 -0.08
C SER A 39 -10.01 -5.64 0.83
N GLY A 40 -8.69 -5.45 0.71
CA GLY A 40 -7.69 -6.26 1.41
C GLY A 40 -7.25 -7.53 0.67
N SER A 41 -7.73 -7.78 -0.55
CA SER A 41 -7.25 -8.91 -1.35
C SER A 41 -5.80 -8.68 -1.80
N PRO A 42 -4.90 -9.68 -1.67
CA PRO A 42 -3.54 -9.57 -2.17
C PRO A 42 -3.53 -9.60 -3.70
N VAL A 43 -2.75 -8.71 -4.31
CA VAL A 43 -2.38 -8.79 -5.72
C VAL A 43 -1.07 -9.55 -5.80
N LEU A 44 -1.06 -10.62 -6.59
CA LEU A 44 0.11 -11.47 -6.79
C LEU A 44 0.70 -11.25 -8.18
N ASP A 45 2.03 -11.34 -8.29
CA ASP A 45 2.69 -11.43 -9.58
C ASP A 45 2.76 -12.88 -10.11
N ARG A 46 3.57 -13.12 -11.15
CA ARG A 46 3.69 -14.44 -11.78
C ARG A 46 4.41 -15.47 -10.92
N ASP A 47 5.20 -15.01 -9.95
CA ASP A 47 5.98 -15.83 -9.04
C ASP A 47 5.26 -16.02 -7.69
N LEU A 48 4.00 -15.57 -7.60
CA LEU A 48 3.14 -15.61 -6.41
C LEU A 48 3.62 -14.70 -5.27
N GLU A 49 4.41 -13.68 -5.58
CA GLU A 49 4.83 -12.66 -4.63
C GLU A 49 3.75 -11.58 -4.50
N VAL A 50 3.56 -11.05 -3.29
CA VAL A 50 2.58 -9.98 -3.05
C VAL A 50 3.15 -8.67 -3.58
N VAL A 51 2.45 -8.06 -4.54
CA VAL A 51 2.85 -6.79 -5.17
C VAL A 51 1.87 -5.64 -4.90
N GLY A 52 0.70 -5.93 -4.34
CA GLY A 52 -0.24 -4.89 -3.91
C GLY A 52 -1.39 -5.40 -3.08
N LEU A 53 -2.21 -4.47 -2.63
CA LEU A 53 -3.44 -4.74 -1.89
C LEU A 53 -4.61 -4.00 -2.52
N VAL A 54 -5.66 -4.72 -2.92
CA VAL A 54 -6.86 -4.11 -3.50
C VAL A 54 -7.58 -3.27 -2.45
N PHE A 55 -7.98 -2.04 -2.81
CA PHE A 55 -8.80 -1.21 -1.92
C PHE A 55 -10.06 -0.64 -2.58
N ASP A 56 -10.08 -0.47 -3.91
CA ASP A 56 -11.23 0.10 -4.62
C ASP A 56 -11.23 -0.28 -6.10
N GLY A 57 -12.28 0.11 -6.83
CA GLY A 57 -12.34 0.17 -8.29
C GLY A 57 -12.39 1.61 -8.80
N ASN A 58 -12.22 1.82 -10.11
CA ASN A 58 -12.43 3.14 -10.71
C ASN A 58 -13.93 3.49 -10.83
N ILE A 59 -14.25 4.75 -11.11
CA ILE A 59 -15.65 5.20 -11.24
C ILE A 59 -16.42 4.42 -12.31
N GLU A 60 -15.77 4.01 -13.40
CA GLU A 60 -16.40 3.20 -14.44
C GLU A 60 -16.72 1.77 -14.00
N SER A 61 -16.15 1.26 -12.91
CA SER A 61 -16.44 -0.08 -12.38
C SER A 61 -17.66 -0.15 -11.48
N LEU A 62 -18.36 0.96 -11.21
CA LEU A 62 -19.58 0.97 -10.39
C LEU A 62 -20.69 0.01 -10.89
N PRO A 63 -20.91 -0.20 -12.20
CA PRO A 63 -21.83 -1.22 -12.69
C PRO A 63 -21.28 -2.66 -12.62
N GLY A 64 -20.04 -2.85 -12.16
CA GLY A 64 -19.30 -4.11 -12.13
C GLY A 64 -20.00 -5.23 -11.37
N ASP A 65 -20.82 -4.89 -10.38
CA ASP A 65 -21.68 -5.84 -9.66
C ASP A 65 -22.65 -6.60 -10.59
N TYR A 66 -22.96 -6.04 -11.76
CA TYR A 66 -23.87 -6.61 -12.75
C TYR A 66 -23.17 -6.98 -14.06
N ILE A 67 -22.22 -6.17 -14.51
CA ILE A 67 -21.51 -6.37 -15.77
C ILE A 67 -20.07 -5.84 -15.71
N TYR A 68 -19.13 -6.72 -16.05
CA TYR A 68 -17.73 -6.36 -16.24
C TYR A 68 -17.48 -5.86 -17.67
N LEU A 69 -16.87 -4.68 -17.81
CA LEU A 69 -16.45 -4.11 -19.10
C LEU A 69 -14.91 -4.05 -19.16
N PRO A 70 -14.23 -4.96 -19.89
CA PRO A 70 -12.77 -5.08 -19.90
C PRO A 70 -12.03 -3.78 -20.25
N GLU A 71 -12.64 -2.97 -21.13
CA GLU A 71 -12.06 -1.72 -21.60
C GLU A 71 -12.15 -0.59 -20.56
N LYS A 72 -13.05 -0.71 -19.57
CA LYS A 72 -13.39 0.36 -18.62
C LYS A 72 -13.08 0.01 -17.16
N ASN A 73 -13.42 -1.20 -16.71
CA ASN A 73 -13.27 -1.58 -15.31
C ASN A 73 -11.79 -1.70 -14.94
N ARG A 74 -11.39 -1.06 -13.84
CA ARG A 74 -10.06 -1.18 -13.27
C ARG A 74 -10.18 -1.42 -11.77
N SER A 75 -9.46 -2.43 -11.29
CA SER A 75 -9.16 -2.53 -9.87
C SER A 75 -8.09 -1.50 -9.53
N VAL A 76 -8.19 -0.88 -8.36
CA VAL A 76 -7.20 0.03 -7.79
C VAL A 76 -6.58 -0.65 -6.58
N SER A 77 -5.25 -0.63 -6.52
CA SER A 77 -4.48 -1.28 -5.47
C SER A 77 -3.39 -0.37 -4.97
N VAL A 78 -3.10 -0.44 -3.67
CA VAL A 78 -1.90 0.16 -3.10
C VAL A 78 -0.71 -0.71 -3.47
N ASP A 79 0.40 -0.09 -3.83
CA ASP A 79 1.65 -0.77 -4.13
C ASP A 79 2.34 -1.20 -2.82
N VAL A 80 2.86 -2.43 -2.75
CA VAL A 80 3.54 -2.89 -1.52
C VAL A 80 4.76 -2.04 -1.17
N ARG A 81 5.40 -1.40 -2.15
CA ARG A 81 6.58 -0.57 -1.91
C ARG A 81 6.24 0.64 -1.04
N VAL A 82 5.13 1.33 -1.29
CA VAL A 82 4.73 2.46 -0.42
C VAL A 82 4.27 1.99 0.95
N ILE A 83 3.75 0.76 1.08
CA ILE A 83 3.43 0.19 2.40
C ILE A 83 4.72 0.02 3.20
N LEU A 84 5.74 -0.61 2.62
CA LEU A 84 7.03 -0.81 3.28
C LEU A 84 7.73 0.52 3.58
N GLU A 85 7.79 1.42 2.60
CA GLU A 85 8.39 2.74 2.74
C GLU A 85 7.71 3.56 3.84
N ALA A 86 6.38 3.54 3.93
CA ALA A 86 5.68 4.25 4.99
C ALA A 86 5.93 3.60 6.35
N LEU A 87 5.88 2.26 6.45
CA LEU A 87 6.14 1.54 7.70
C LEU A 87 7.52 1.84 8.27
N ASP A 88 8.54 1.89 7.40
CA ASP A 88 9.91 2.25 7.76
C ASP A 88 10.01 3.75 8.07
N GLU A 89 9.86 4.61 7.05
CA GLU A 89 10.26 6.02 7.14
C GLU A 89 9.26 6.92 7.88
N ILE A 90 7.96 6.59 7.90
CA ILE A 90 6.95 7.43 8.55
C ILE A 90 6.51 6.89 9.91
N TYR A 91 6.48 5.58 10.05
CA TYR A 91 5.96 4.93 11.25
C TYR A 91 7.04 4.40 12.19
N ASP A 92 8.29 4.25 11.73
CA ASP A 92 9.42 3.73 12.53
C ASP A 92 9.09 2.34 13.09
N LEU A 93 8.71 1.43 12.18
CA LEU A 93 8.26 0.06 12.48
C LEU A 93 9.18 -1.00 11.87
N ASP A 94 10.48 -0.85 12.12
CA ASP A 94 11.55 -1.76 11.70
C ASP A 94 11.22 -3.24 12.02
N ARG A 95 10.63 -3.50 13.19
CA ARG A 95 10.23 -4.87 13.58
C ARG A 95 9.26 -5.51 12.60
N LEU A 96 8.28 -4.76 12.10
CA LEU A 96 7.30 -5.26 11.13
C LEU A 96 7.90 -5.35 9.73
N VAL A 97 8.72 -4.38 9.33
CA VAL A 97 9.40 -4.38 8.03
C VAL A 97 10.31 -5.60 7.92
N LEU A 98 11.12 -5.87 8.95
CA LEU A 98 11.99 -7.04 8.99
C LEU A 98 11.21 -8.36 9.08
N GLU A 99 10.11 -8.42 9.83
CA GLU A 99 9.24 -9.61 9.84
C GLU A 99 8.72 -9.93 8.43
N LEU A 100 8.21 -8.93 7.72
CA LEU A 100 7.61 -9.10 6.39
C LEU A 100 8.65 -9.44 5.31
N THR A 101 9.84 -8.88 5.39
CA THR A 101 10.87 -9.00 4.33
C THR A 101 11.84 -10.15 4.56
N THR A 102 12.04 -10.57 5.82
CA THR A 102 13.01 -11.62 6.18
C THR A 102 12.36 -12.85 6.80
N GLY A 103 11.10 -12.77 7.22
CA GLY A 103 10.41 -13.84 7.97
C GLY A 103 10.93 -14.02 9.39
N ARG A 104 11.81 -13.13 9.87
CA ARG A 104 12.38 -13.18 11.22
C ARG A 104 11.58 -12.32 12.18
N LEU A 105 11.17 -12.92 13.30
CA LEU A 105 10.58 -12.19 14.42
C LEU A 105 11.68 -11.64 15.33
N PHE A 106 11.47 -10.40 15.80
CA PHE A 106 12.26 -9.75 16.84
C PHE A 106 11.37 -9.50 18.07
N GLU A 107 11.95 -9.58 19.26
CA GLU A 107 11.17 -9.45 20.50
C GLU A 107 10.79 -8.00 20.78
N THR A 108 11.68 -7.05 20.46
CA THR A 108 11.44 -5.61 20.65
C THR A 108 11.85 -4.79 19.43
N GLU A 109 11.43 -3.53 19.40
CA GLU A 109 11.84 -2.57 18.35
C GLU A 109 13.33 -2.28 18.46
N GLU A 110 13.86 -2.07 19.68
CA GLU A 110 15.28 -1.77 19.87
C GLU A 110 16.21 -2.89 19.40
N GLU A 111 15.73 -4.15 19.39
CA GLU A 111 16.45 -5.27 18.79
C GLU A 111 16.43 -5.23 17.25
N ALA A 112 15.31 -4.82 16.65
CA ALA A 112 15.16 -4.65 15.21
C ALA A 112 16.06 -3.52 14.71
N ASP A 113 16.04 -2.35 15.37
CA ASP A 113 16.85 -1.17 15.02
C ASP A 113 18.35 -1.48 14.99
N GLN A 114 18.81 -2.39 15.86
CA GLN A 114 20.23 -2.80 15.95
C GLN A 114 20.70 -3.66 14.78
N VAL A 115 19.79 -4.34 14.08
CA VAL A 115 20.15 -5.08 12.86
C VAL A 115 20.65 -4.11 11.80
N GLY A 116 20.18 -2.86 11.86
CA GLY A 116 20.44 -1.84 10.87
C GLY A 116 19.68 -2.14 9.57
N ARG A 117 19.43 -1.07 8.84
CA ARG A 117 18.89 -1.09 7.49
C ARG A 117 19.90 -1.67 6.50
#